data_AF-A0A0N4XJL2-F1
#
_entry.id   AF-A0A0N4XJL2-F1
#
_cell.length_a   1.000
_cell.length_b   1.000
_cell.length_c   1.000
_cell.angle_alpha   90.00
_cell.angle_beta   90.00
_cell.angle_gamma   90.00
#
_symmetry.space_group_name_H-M   'P 1'
#
loop_
_entity.id
_entity.type
_entity.pdbx_description
1 polymer ?
#
loop_
_entity_poly.entity_id
_entity_poly.type
_entity_poly.pdbx_seq_one_letter_code
_entity_poly.pdbx_strand_id
1 'polypeptide(L)'
;MSIQTRFDEIMKHLGWKQGDEDENWAKKAIDNLMKKLLKHNKDALASLEFALQCKGEQPTECVTIPRSLDGRLQISHRKALPHVIYCRVYRWPDLQSHHELKAIDSCRYCYDSGQKEICINPYHYRRIESDGVLPPVLVPRQSELPPATIPPGIRRMQAMEASGSSMPQNIEITGLFKYVIRN
;
A
#
# COMPACT_ATOMS: atom_id res chain seq x y z
N MET A 1 21.47 5.70 27.86
CA MET A 1 20.59 4.52 27.83
C MET A 1 21.02 3.63 26.66
N SER A 2 21.05 2.31 26.85
CA SER A 2 21.44 1.38 25.78
C SER A 2 20.31 1.29 24.74
N ILE A 3 20.66 1.04 23.47
CA ILE A 3 19.68 0.79 22.38
C ILE A 3 18.74 -0.36 22.77
N GLN A 4 19.26 -1.36 23.48
CA GLN A 4 18.48 -2.49 23.97
C GLN A 4 17.37 -2.06 24.94
N THR A 5 17.65 -1.13 25.85
CA THR A 5 16.67 -0.62 26.82
C THR A 5 15.51 0.09 26.14
N ARG A 6 15.82 0.92 25.12
CA ARG A 6 14.79 1.60 24.33
C ARG A 6 13.96 0.63 23.49
N PHE A 7 14.60 -0.40 22.94
CA PHE A 7 13.90 -1.48 22.24
C PHE A 7 12.92 -2.18 23.19
N ASP A 8 13.36 -2.53 24.39
CA ASP A 8 12.52 -3.19 25.39
C ASP A 8 11.33 -2.31 25.83
N GLU A 9 11.54 -0.99 25.97
CA GLU A 9 10.48 -0.02 26.26
C GLU A 9 9.43 0.05 25.14
N ILE A 10 9.86 0.16 23.88
CA ILE A 10 8.96 0.18 22.73
C ILE A 10 8.22 -1.17 22.59
N MET A 11 8.92 -2.28 22.81
CA MET A 11 8.35 -3.62 22.77
C MET A 11 7.32 -3.84 23.87
N LYS A 12 7.48 -3.23 25.05
CA LYS A 12 6.50 -3.29 26.15
C LYS A 12 5.13 -2.73 25.77
N HIS A 13 5.08 -1.82 24.79
CA HIS A 13 3.80 -1.30 24.28
C HIS A 13 3.05 -2.29 23.37
N LEU A 14 3.65 -3.42 23.00
CA LEU A 14 3.00 -4.47 22.22
C LEU A 14 2.18 -5.38 23.14
N GLY A 15 0.86 -5.35 22.97
CA GLY A 15 -0.07 -6.28 23.64
C GLY A 15 -0.20 -7.64 22.93
N TRP A 16 0.81 -8.08 22.18
CA TRP A 16 0.74 -9.33 21.41
C TRP A 16 0.94 -10.54 22.34
N LYS A 17 0.06 -11.54 22.23
CA LYS A 17 0.21 -12.80 22.97
C LYS A 17 1.44 -13.55 22.44
N GLN A 18 2.30 -13.99 23.36
CA GLN A 18 3.58 -14.61 23.05
C GLN A 18 3.39 -15.93 22.28
N GLY A 19 4.05 -16.07 21.12
CA GLY A 19 4.19 -17.38 20.43
C GLY A 19 3.76 -17.46 18.96
N ASP A 20 3.39 -16.36 18.31
CA ASP A 20 3.00 -16.35 16.90
C ASP A 20 4.22 -16.05 15.98
N GLU A 21 4.25 -16.60 14.77
CA GLU A 21 5.26 -16.26 13.74
C GLU A 21 5.25 -14.75 13.44
N ASP A 22 4.07 -14.13 13.52
CA ASP A 22 3.87 -12.70 13.31
C ASP A 22 4.55 -11.85 14.41
N GLU A 23 4.70 -12.35 15.64
CA GLU A 23 5.41 -11.65 16.71
C GLU A 23 6.91 -11.56 16.43
N ASN A 24 7.51 -12.66 15.97
CA ASN A 24 8.92 -12.70 15.57
C ASN A 24 9.18 -11.80 14.36
N TRP A 25 8.22 -11.72 13.45
CA TRP A 25 8.29 -10.78 12.33
C TRP A 25 8.17 -9.32 12.80
N ALA A 26 7.25 -9.01 13.72
CA ALA A 26 7.09 -7.68 14.31
C ALA A 26 8.37 -7.20 15.04
N LYS A 27 9.01 -8.09 15.82
CA LYS A 27 10.31 -7.81 16.46
C LYS A 27 11.38 -7.37 15.46
N LYS A 28 11.49 -8.10 14.34
CA LYS A 28 12.41 -7.74 13.24
C LYS A 28 12.04 -6.42 12.58
N ALA A 29 10.75 -6.11 12.47
CA ALA A 29 10.28 -4.86 11.90
C ALA A 29 10.64 -3.64 12.77
N ILE A 30 10.51 -3.77 14.09
CA ILE A 30 10.88 -2.75 15.06
C ILE A 30 12.40 -2.57 15.11
N ASP A 31 13.17 -3.66 15.13
CA ASP A 31 14.63 -3.58 15.09
C ASP A 31 15.12 -2.88 13.80
N ASN A 32 14.53 -3.21 12.65
CA ASN A 32 14.82 -2.52 11.40
C ASN A 32 14.47 -1.02 11.46
N LEU A 33 13.34 -0.68 12.08
CA LEU A 33 12.90 0.70 12.27
C LEU A 33 13.90 1.48 13.11
N MET A 34 14.26 0.97 14.29
CA MET A 34 15.17 1.66 15.21
C MET A 34 16.53 1.88 14.57
N LYS A 35 17.05 0.89 13.82
CA LYS A 35 18.30 1.04 13.05
C LYS A 35 18.20 2.14 11.98
N LYS A 36 17.06 2.24 11.28
CA LYS A 36 16.82 3.30 10.30
C LYS A 36 16.71 4.67 10.95
N LEU A 37 15.93 4.80 12.03
CA LEU A 37 15.78 6.06 12.77
C LEU A 37 17.13 6.50 13.36
N LEU A 38 17.88 5.61 14.01
CA LEU A 38 19.17 5.96 14.58
C LEU A 38 20.19 6.47 13.54
N LYS A 39 20.10 5.97 12.29
CA LYS A 39 20.96 6.38 11.18
C LYS A 39 20.52 7.70 10.54
N HIS A 40 19.22 7.92 10.39
CA HIS A 40 18.69 9.07 9.63
C HIS A 40 18.19 10.21 10.51
N ASN A 41 17.52 9.90 11.62
CA ASN A 41 16.92 10.88 12.51
C ASN A 41 16.78 10.32 13.94
N LYS A 42 17.70 10.70 14.83
CA LYS A 42 17.71 10.22 16.23
C LYS A 42 16.57 10.80 17.05
N ASP A 43 16.11 12.00 16.72
CA ASP A 43 15.07 12.71 17.48
C ASP A 43 13.67 12.13 17.18
N ALA A 44 13.49 11.57 15.97
CA ALA A 44 12.29 10.83 15.60
C ALA A 44 12.06 9.59 16.49
N LEU A 45 13.12 8.97 17.02
CA LEU A 45 12.99 7.83 17.93
C LEU A 45 12.37 8.26 19.27
N ALA A 46 12.84 9.38 19.85
CA ALA A 46 12.27 9.90 21.09
C ALA A 46 10.81 10.33 20.89
N SER A 47 10.49 10.91 19.73
CA SER A 47 9.12 11.27 19.36
C SER A 47 8.20 10.04 19.25
N LEU A 48 8.72 8.91 18.74
CA LEU A 48 7.97 7.65 18.68
C LEU A 48 7.69 7.07 20.06
N GLU A 49 8.70 7.02 20.93
CA GLU A 49 8.56 6.56 22.32
C GLU A 49 7.50 7.39 23.05
N PHE A 50 7.58 8.71 22.94
CA PHE A 50 6.59 9.62 23.52
C PHE A 50 5.18 9.38 22.97
N ALA A 51 5.03 9.22 21.66
CA ALA A 51 3.73 8.95 21.03
C ALA A 51 3.10 7.64 21.54
N LEU A 52 3.89 6.58 21.69
CA LEU A 52 3.44 5.28 22.22
C LEU A 52 3.06 5.38 23.71
N GLN A 53 3.78 6.18 24.49
CA GLN A 53 3.48 6.41 25.90
C GLN A 53 2.18 7.19 26.11
N CYS A 54 1.97 8.26 25.34
CA CYS A 54 0.77 9.10 25.43
C CYS A 54 -0.47 8.47 24.79
N LYS A 55 -0.34 7.35 24.06
CA LYS A 55 -1.46 6.64 23.41
C LYS A 55 -2.36 7.53 22.52
N GLY A 56 -1.82 8.62 21.98
CA GLY A 56 -2.56 9.60 21.18
C GLY A 56 -3.41 10.59 21.98
N GLU A 57 -3.26 10.66 23.30
CA GLU A 57 -3.92 11.68 24.15
C GLU A 57 -3.31 13.08 23.93
N GLN A 58 -2.03 13.14 23.54
CA GLN A 58 -1.33 14.39 23.23
C GLN A 58 -0.94 14.43 21.74
N PRO A 59 -0.99 15.62 21.12
CA PRO A 59 -0.50 15.80 19.76
C PRO A 59 1.01 15.50 19.74
N THR A 60 1.40 14.57 18.87
CA THR A 60 2.79 14.13 18.70
C THR A 60 3.31 14.53 17.33
N GLU A 61 4.62 14.72 17.21
CA GLU A 61 5.25 15.05 15.94
C GLU A 61 5.32 13.86 14.98
N CYS A 62 5.61 14.15 13.70
CA CYS A 62 5.74 13.11 12.68
C CYS A 62 7.03 12.32 12.91
N VAL A 63 6.91 10.99 13.02
CA VAL A 63 8.05 10.08 13.02
C VAL A 63 8.26 9.63 11.59
N THR A 64 9.29 10.14 10.92
CA THR A 64 9.51 9.92 9.49
C THR A 64 10.62 8.92 9.19
N ILE A 65 10.47 8.19 8.09
CA ILE A 65 11.52 7.38 7.49
C ILE A 65 11.67 7.69 6.00
N PRO A 66 12.87 7.51 5.41
CA PRO A 66 13.06 7.69 3.97
C PRO A 66 12.17 6.76 3.14
N ARG A 67 11.53 7.31 2.09
CA ARG A 67 10.67 6.58 1.16
C ARG A 67 11.50 5.78 0.14
N SER A 68 11.19 4.49 0.00
CA SER A 68 11.70 3.65 -1.09
C SER A 68 11.12 4.09 -2.44
N LEU A 69 11.77 3.75 -3.56
CA LEU A 69 11.30 4.10 -4.91
C LEU A 69 9.87 3.62 -5.20
N ASP A 70 9.49 2.45 -4.68
CA ASP A 70 8.15 1.87 -4.84
C ASP A 70 7.23 2.12 -3.62
N GLY A 71 7.68 2.92 -2.65
CA GLY A 71 6.94 3.20 -1.41
C GLY A 71 6.83 2.01 -0.43
N ARG A 72 7.40 0.84 -0.74
CA ARG A 72 7.30 -0.35 0.09
C ARG A 72 8.56 -0.54 0.94
N LEU A 73 8.36 -1.15 2.11
CA LEU A 73 9.42 -1.57 3.00
C LEU A 73 9.53 -3.10 2.98
N GLN A 74 10.73 -3.59 2.70
CA GLN A 74 11.04 -5.02 2.76
C GLN A 74 11.61 -5.38 4.14
N ILE A 75 10.97 -6.33 4.81
CA ILE A 75 11.40 -6.84 6.12
C ILE A 75 11.48 -8.36 6.01
N SER A 76 12.72 -8.86 6.02
CA SER A 76 13.02 -10.27 5.74
C SER A 76 12.46 -10.70 4.37
N HIS A 77 11.48 -11.61 4.34
CA HIS A 77 10.86 -12.17 3.15
C HIS A 77 9.51 -11.51 2.79
N ARG A 78 9.04 -10.51 3.55
CA ARG A 78 7.75 -9.83 3.32
C ARG A 78 7.98 -8.38 2.83
N LYS A 79 7.16 -7.92 1.88
CA LYS A 79 7.14 -6.53 1.39
C LYS A 79 5.77 -5.94 1.70
N ALA A 80 5.73 -4.84 2.44
CA ALA A 80 4.50 -4.14 2.79
C ALA A 80 4.72 -2.63 2.92
N LEU A 81 3.65 -1.86 3.06
CA LEU A 81 3.73 -0.41 3.19
C LEU A 81 4.16 -0.03 4.62
N PRO A 82 5.13 0.89 4.80
CA PRO A 82 5.70 1.15 6.11
C PRO A 82 4.68 1.62 7.14
N HIS A 83 3.77 2.54 6.78
CA HIS A 83 2.72 3.01 7.68
C HIS A 83 1.78 1.89 8.12
N VAL A 84 1.40 0.97 7.21
CA VAL A 84 0.56 -0.20 7.53
C VAL A 84 1.27 -1.13 8.51
N ILE A 85 2.55 -1.44 8.27
CA ILE A 85 3.34 -2.33 9.13
C ILE A 85 3.33 -1.83 10.57
N TYR A 86 3.69 -0.57 10.80
CA TYR A 86 3.81 -0.05 12.15
C TYR A 86 2.45 0.23 12.81
N CYS A 87 1.43 0.63 12.04
CA CYS A 87 0.06 0.71 12.57
C CYS A 87 -0.47 -0.66 13.01
N ARG A 88 -0.18 -1.72 12.24
CA ARG A 88 -0.58 -3.09 12.58
C ARG A 88 0.12 -3.57 13.85
N VAL A 89 1.42 -3.32 13.95
CA VAL A 89 2.24 -3.74 15.10
C VAL A 89 1.80 -3.04 16.40
N TYR A 90 1.59 -1.72 16.38
CA TYR A 90 1.34 -0.95 17.61
C TYR A 90 -0.13 -0.77 18.02
N ARG A 91 -1.09 -0.84 17.08
CA ARG A 91 -2.49 -0.50 17.38
C ARG A 91 -3.51 -1.56 16.92
N TRP A 92 -3.43 -2.00 15.67
CA TRP A 92 -4.48 -2.82 15.05
C TRP A 92 -3.91 -4.11 14.46
N PRO A 93 -3.75 -5.18 15.26
CA PRO A 93 -3.15 -6.43 14.79
C PRO A 93 -3.93 -7.08 13.62
N ASP A 94 -5.23 -6.78 13.53
CA ASP A 94 -6.18 -7.24 12.52
C ASP A 94 -6.19 -6.41 11.23
N LEU A 95 -5.42 -5.32 11.15
CA LEU A 95 -5.33 -4.45 9.99
C LEU A 95 -4.84 -5.22 8.75
N GLN A 96 -5.65 -5.26 7.69
CA GLN A 96 -5.34 -6.01 6.47
C GLN A 96 -4.78 -5.11 5.36
N SER A 97 -5.37 -3.92 5.19
CA SER A 97 -5.06 -3.03 4.06
C SER A 97 -4.83 -1.58 4.47
N HIS A 98 -4.09 -0.85 3.63
CA HIS A 98 -3.93 0.60 3.76
C HIS A 98 -5.24 1.39 3.57
N HIS A 99 -6.23 0.83 2.86
CA HIS A 99 -7.53 1.47 2.68
C HIS A 99 -8.32 1.63 3.99
N GLU A 100 -8.00 0.84 5.02
CA GLU A 100 -8.58 0.98 6.36
C GLU A 100 -7.91 2.10 7.18
N LEU A 101 -6.88 2.78 6.65
CA LEU A 101 -6.19 3.87 7.34
C LEU A 101 -6.40 5.18 6.61
N LYS A 102 -6.68 6.23 7.38
CA LYS A 102 -6.67 7.62 6.91
C LYS A 102 -5.74 8.44 7.77
N ALA A 103 -4.88 9.24 7.14
CA ALA A 103 -4.05 10.19 7.88
C ALA A 103 -4.90 11.29 8.52
N ILE A 104 -4.46 11.79 9.67
CA ILE A 104 -5.02 12.99 10.29
C ILE A 104 -4.48 14.25 9.62
N ASP A 105 -5.20 15.36 9.72
CA ASP A 105 -4.86 16.61 9.02
C ASP A 105 -3.55 17.25 9.50
N SER A 106 -3.12 16.94 10.73
CA SER A 106 -1.83 17.43 11.26
C SER A 106 -0.61 16.65 10.74
N CYS A 107 -0.82 15.53 10.02
CA CYS A 107 0.28 14.72 9.50
C CYS A 107 0.81 15.30 8.17
N ARG A 108 1.92 16.03 8.22
CA ARG A 108 2.56 16.62 7.03
C ARG A 108 3.22 15.59 6.11
N TYR A 109 3.67 14.47 6.67
CA TYR A 109 4.42 13.42 5.96
C TYR A 109 3.60 12.14 5.77
N CYS A 110 2.27 12.25 5.65
CA CYS A 110 1.42 11.08 5.43
C CYS A 110 1.82 10.33 4.15
N TYR A 111 1.52 9.04 4.07
CA TYR A 111 1.90 8.22 2.91
C TYR A 111 1.42 8.80 1.57
N ASP A 112 0.21 9.36 1.54
CA ASP A 112 -0.41 9.92 0.33
C ASP A 112 0.16 11.29 -0.07
N SER A 113 0.94 11.94 0.80
CA SER A 113 1.53 13.28 0.54
C SER A 113 2.58 13.28 -0.59
N GLY A 114 3.04 12.12 -1.03
CA GLY A 114 4.03 12.01 -2.10
C GLY A 114 5.46 12.38 -1.71
N GLN A 115 5.71 12.76 -0.44
CA GLN A 115 7.00 13.27 0.01
C GLN A 115 8.13 12.23 -0.04
N LYS A 116 9.38 12.71 0.06
CA LYS A 116 10.59 11.87 0.15
C LYS A 116 10.68 11.06 1.44
N GLU A 117 9.89 11.45 2.44
CA GLU A 117 9.81 10.80 3.74
C GLU A 117 8.37 10.41 4.03
N ILE A 118 8.19 9.31 4.77
CA ILE A 118 6.88 8.78 5.16
C ILE A 118 6.77 8.75 6.68
N CYS A 119 5.67 9.30 7.20
CA CYS A 119 5.31 9.20 8.60
C CYS A 119 4.83 7.78 8.93
N ILE A 120 5.39 7.22 9.99
CA ILE A 120 5.06 5.90 10.53
C ILE A 120 4.44 5.97 11.92
N ASN A 121 4.22 7.17 12.46
CA ASN A 121 3.58 7.35 13.76
C ASN A 121 2.14 6.77 13.69
N PRO A 122 1.82 5.72 14.46
CA PRO A 122 0.54 5.05 14.35
C PRO A 122 -0.63 5.91 14.83
N TYR A 123 -0.39 6.97 15.60
CA TYR A 123 -1.42 7.93 16.04
C TYR A 123 -1.69 9.04 15.02
N HIS A 124 -0.87 9.15 13.97
CA HIS A 124 -1.14 10.02 12.83
C HIS A 124 -2.09 9.41 11.81
N TYR A 125 -2.50 8.16 12.04
CA TYR A 125 -3.50 7.48 11.24
C TYR A 125 -4.69 7.14 12.12
N ARG A 126 -5.88 7.32 11.59
CA ARG A 126 -7.13 6.83 12.15
C ARG A 126 -7.62 5.66 11.33
N ARG A 127 -8.19 4.66 12.00
CA ARG A 127 -8.86 3.57 11.31
C ARG A 127 -10.18 4.09 10.74
N ILE A 128 -10.47 3.70 9.51
CA ILE A 128 -11.74 3.92 8.85
C ILE A 128 -12.29 2.56 8.41
N GLU A 129 -13.62 2.46 8.36
CA GLU A 129 -14.24 1.36 7.65
C GLU A 129 -13.93 1.53 6.17
N SER A 130 -13.54 0.44 5.49
CA SER A 130 -13.32 0.48 4.05
C SER A 130 -14.67 0.64 3.35
N ASP A 131 -15.17 1.87 3.27
CA ASP A 131 -16.34 2.23 2.50
C ASP A 131 -16.07 1.93 1.03
N GLY A 132 -16.50 0.76 0.53
CA GLY A 132 -16.66 0.58 -0.92
C GLY A 132 -16.08 -0.66 -1.58
N VAL A 133 -16.05 -1.83 -0.92
CA VAL A 133 -16.32 -3.05 -1.71
C VAL A 133 -17.82 -3.30 -1.60
N LEU A 134 -18.58 -2.72 -2.53
CA LEU A 134 -19.93 -3.21 -2.78
C LEU A 134 -19.81 -4.72 -3.02
N PRO A 135 -20.64 -5.57 -2.38
CA PRO A 135 -20.62 -6.99 -2.67
C PRO A 135 -20.73 -7.17 -4.19
N PRO A 136 -19.97 -8.12 -4.79
CA PRO A 136 -19.98 -8.30 -6.23
C PRO A 136 -21.43 -8.39 -6.70
N VAL A 137 -21.81 -7.45 -7.57
CA VAL A 137 -23.16 -7.44 -8.14
C VAL A 137 -23.29 -8.72 -8.94
N LEU A 138 -24.06 -9.67 -8.40
CA LEU A 138 -24.48 -10.86 -9.13
C LEU A 138 -25.42 -10.40 -10.24
N VAL A 139 -24.85 -10.03 -11.39
CA VAL A 139 -25.63 -9.93 -12.62
C VAL A 139 -26.20 -11.32 -12.91
N PRO A 140 -27.53 -11.50 -12.96
CA PRO A 140 -28.09 -12.72 -13.50
C PRO A 140 -27.57 -12.84 -14.93
N ARG A 141 -26.64 -13.78 -15.18
CA ARG A 141 -26.41 -14.26 -16.54
C ARG A 141 -27.71 -14.97 -16.91
N GLN A 142 -28.65 -14.24 -17.50
CA GLN A 142 -29.72 -14.86 -18.28
C GLN A 142 -29.00 -15.62 -19.39
N SER A 143 -28.76 -16.91 -19.16
CA SER A 143 -28.40 -17.89 -20.18
C SER A 143 -29.64 -18.20 -21.02
N GLU A 144 -30.36 -17.18 -21.45
CA GLU A 144 -31.34 -17.35 -22.52
C GLU A 144 -30.52 -17.42 -23.80
N LEU A 145 -30.49 -18.62 -24.37
CA LEU A 145 -30.01 -18.84 -25.73
C LEU A 145 -30.64 -17.75 -26.62
N PRO A 146 -29.86 -17.09 -27.49
CA PRO A 146 -30.42 -16.08 -28.37
C PRO A 146 -31.60 -16.69 -29.15
N PRO A 147 -32.76 -16.01 -29.24
CA PRO A 147 -33.90 -16.54 -30.00
C PRO A 147 -33.44 -16.84 -31.43
N ALA A 148 -33.81 -18.03 -31.93
CA ALA A 148 -33.37 -18.58 -33.21
C ALA A 148 -33.78 -17.76 -34.46
N THR A 149 -34.47 -16.64 -34.27
CA THR A 149 -34.95 -15.76 -35.33
C THR A 149 -34.27 -14.41 -35.23
N ILE A 150 -33.17 -14.26 -35.97
CA ILE A 150 -32.52 -12.96 -36.21
C ILE A 150 -33.48 -12.08 -37.03
N PRO A 151 -33.86 -10.88 -36.54
CA PRO A 151 -34.65 -9.94 -37.33
C PRO A 151 -33.92 -9.58 -38.65
N PRO A 152 -34.65 -9.41 -39.78
CA PRO A 152 -34.04 -9.22 -41.10
C PRO A 152 -33.04 -8.06 -41.20
N GLY A 153 -33.12 -7.07 -40.30
CA GLY A 153 -32.17 -5.95 -40.23
C GLY A 153 -30.75 -6.34 -39.78
N ILE A 154 -30.59 -7.33 -38.91
CA ILE A 154 -29.28 -7.75 -38.37
C ILE A 154 -28.51 -8.63 -39.35
N ARG A 155 -29.21 -9.40 -40.19
CA ARG A 155 -28.61 -10.28 -41.22
C ARG A 155 -27.77 -9.52 -42.24
N ARG A 156 -28.09 -8.23 -42.47
CA ARG A 156 -27.39 -7.37 -43.44
C ARG A 156 -26.02 -6.89 -42.94
N MET A 157 -25.84 -6.73 -41.63
CA MET A 157 -24.56 -6.30 -41.06
C MET A 157 -23.53 -7.44 -41.01
N GLN A 158 -23.97 -8.65 -40.63
CA GLN A 158 -23.09 -9.84 -40.62
C GLN A 158 -22.59 -10.24 -42.02
N ALA A 159 -23.36 -9.98 -43.07
CA ALA A 159 -22.94 -10.25 -44.45
C ALA A 159 -21.83 -9.31 -44.95
N MET A 160 -21.72 -8.10 -44.39
CA MET A 160 -20.63 -7.16 -44.73
C MET A 160 -19.32 -7.50 -44.00
N GLU A 161 -19.39 -8.05 -42.79
CA GLU A 161 -18.22 -8.49 -42.02
C GLU A 161 -17.57 -9.77 -42.59
N ALA A 162 -18.35 -10.65 -43.21
CA ALA A 162 -17.84 -11.90 -43.80
C ALA A 162 -16.98 -11.73 -45.06
N SER A 163 -17.00 -10.55 -45.70
CA SER A 163 -16.16 -10.23 -46.87
C SER A 163 -14.91 -9.39 -46.53
N GLY A 164 -14.65 -9.10 -45.25
CA GLY A 164 -13.63 -8.14 -44.82
C GLY A 164 -12.48 -8.67 -43.97
N SER A 165 -12.28 -9.99 -43.86
CA SER A 165 -11.16 -10.54 -43.08
C SER A 165 -9.82 -10.46 -43.82
N SER A 166 -9.19 -9.29 -43.78
CA SER A 166 -7.73 -9.16 -43.80
C SER A 166 -7.31 -8.64 -42.43
N MET A 167 -6.80 -9.54 -41.59
CA MET A 167 -6.10 -9.15 -40.36
C MET A 167 -4.86 -8.34 -40.77
N PRO A 168 -4.69 -7.08 -40.32
CA PRO A 168 -3.45 -6.36 -40.59
C PRO A 168 -2.31 -7.07 -39.86
N GLN A 169 -1.21 -7.32 -40.59
CA GLN A 169 -0.01 -7.94 -40.02
C GLN A 169 0.73 -6.93 -39.12
N ASN A 170 1.22 -7.42 -37.97
CA ASN A 170 2.07 -6.63 -37.08
C ASN A 170 3.33 -6.18 -37.82
N ILE A 171 3.63 -4.88 -37.76
CA ILE A 171 4.85 -4.31 -38.30
C ILE A 171 5.98 -4.46 -37.26
N GLU A 172 7.08 -5.12 -37.63
CA GLU A 172 8.28 -5.17 -36.80
C GLU A 172 8.99 -3.81 -36.85
N ILE A 173 9.01 -3.09 -35.73
CA ILE A 173 9.72 -1.81 -35.60
C ILE A 173 11.19 -2.12 -35.27
N THR A 174 11.96 -2.47 -36.30
CA THR A 174 13.43 -2.55 -36.24
C THR A 174 14.04 -1.71 -37.36
N GLY A 175 13.88 -0.39 -37.31
CA GLY A 175 14.48 0.46 -38.35
C GLY A 175 14.46 1.97 -38.22
N LEU A 176 13.76 2.57 -37.25
CA LEU A 176 13.64 4.04 -37.15
C LEU A 176 14.55 4.65 -36.07
N PHE A 177 15.86 4.50 -36.25
CA PHE A 177 16.87 5.28 -35.49
C PHE A 177 17.96 5.88 -36.39
N LYS A 178 17.64 6.17 -37.65
CA LYS A 178 18.54 6.93 -38.54
C LYS A 178 17.71 7.84 -39.43
N TYR A 179 17.26 9.00 -38.93
CA TYR A 179 17.09 10.24 -39.71
C TYR A 179 16.52 11.37 -38.83
N VAL A 180 17.17 11.66 -37.70
CA VAL A 180 17.03 12.98 -37.05
C VAL A 180 18.39 13.41 -36.53
N ILE A 181 19.38 13.54 -37.42
CA ILE A 181 20.50 14.49 -37.32
C ILE A 181 21.06 14.61 -38.74
N ARG A 182 20.70 15.68 -39.47
CA ARG A 182 21.66 16.51 -40.24
C ARG A 182 20.94 17.61 -41.02
N ASN A 183 21.37 18.83 -40.66
CA ASN A 183 21.31 20.12 -41.35
C ASN A 183 19.94 20.78 -41.47
#